data_AF-A0A2H9SMJ4-F1
#
_entry.id   AF-A0A2H9SMJ4-F1
#
_cell.length_a   1.000
_cell.length_b   1.000
_cell.length_c   1.000
_cell.angle_alpha   90.00
_cell.angle_beta   90.00
_cell.angle_gamma   90.00
#
_symmetry.space_group_name_H-M   'P 1'
#
loop_
_entity.id
_entity.type
_entity.pdbx_description
1 polymer ?
#
loop_
_entity_poly.entity_id
_entity_poly.type
_entity_poly.pdbx_seq_one_letter_code
_entity_poly.pdbx_strand_id
1 'polypeptide(L)'
;MDRINKEILRLLTERTAYVKRAGDLKSQTTKIADDRARVADQENKIIDRSIEIELPLEISVSAFRAIMETSIKFQQAYIDQLTQPYSLLQENVR
;
A
#
# COMPACT_ATOMS: atom_id res chain seq x y z
N MET A 1 -12.70 9.80 -19.87
CA MET A 1 -11.77 9.85 -18.72
C MET A 1 -12.45 9.42 -17.43
N ASP A 2 -13.61 9.97 -17.09
CA ASP A 2 -14.29 9.69 -15.81
C ASP A 2 -14.55 8.21 -15.53
N ARG A 3 -14.94 7.42 -16.55
CA ARG A 3 -15.12 5.97 -16.40
C ARG A 3 -13.84 5.26 -15.94
N ILE A 4 -12.71 5.60 -16.55
CA ILE A 4 -11.41 5.01 -16.23
C ILE A 4 -10.97 5.45 -14.84
N ASN A 5 -11.09 6.74 -14.52
CA ASN A 5 -10.73 7.26 -13.20
C ASN A 5 -11.57 6.63 -12.08
N LYS A 6 -12.87 6.45 -12.30
CA LYS A 6 -13.76 5.73 -11.36
C LYS A 6 -13.30 4.30 -11.14
N GLU A 7 -12.92 3.60 -12.20
CA GLU A 7 -12.45 2.23 -12.10
C GLU A 7 -11.10 2.12 -11.38
N ILE A 8 -10.16 3.04 -11.65
CA ILE A 8 -8.90 3.14 -10.92
C ILE A 8 -9.16 3.36 -9.42
N LEU A 9 -10.05 4.29 -9.05
CA LEU A 9 -10.40 4.54 -7.65
C LEU A 9 -11.03 3.31 -6.97
N ARG A 10 -11.90 2.59 -7.69
CA ARG A 10 -12.50 1.34 -7.23
C ARG A 10 -11.43 0.29 -6.93
N LEU A 11 -10.51 0.07 -7.87
CA LEU A 11 -9.41 -0.89 -7.73
C LEU A 11 -8.42 -0.48 -6.63
N LEU A 12 -8.14 0.81 -6.46
CA LEU A 12 -7.29 1.30 -5.37
C LEU A 12 -7.95 1.10 -4.00
N THR A 13 -9.28 1.25 -3.91
CA THR A 13 -10.03 0.95 -2.69
C THR A 13 -9.90 -0.54 -2.32
N GLU A 14 -10.07 -1.43 -3.32
CA GLU A 14 -9.91 -2.87 -3.13
C GLU A 14 -8.47 -3.21 -2.70
N ARG A 15 -7.47 -2.66 -3.39
CA ARG A 15 -6.05 -2.80 -3.05
C ARG A 15 -5.79 -2.37 -1.60
N THR A 16 -6.39 -1.27 -1.16
CA THR A 16 -6.25 -0.75 0.21
C THR A 16 -6.81 -1.69 1.26
N ALA A 17 -7.89 -2.42 0.95
CA ALA A 17 -8.42 -3.45 1.86
C ALA A 17 -7.43 -4.63 2.05
N TYR A 18 -6.71 -5.04 1.00
CA TYR A 18 -5.61 -6.02 1.14
C TYR A 18 -4.46 -5.48 1.99
N VAL A 19 -4.12 -4.19 1.82
CA VAL A 19 -3.06 -3.53 2.60
C VAL A 19 -3.41 -3.50 4.10
N LYS A 20 -4.67 -3.18 4.46
CA LYS A 20 -5.15 -3.23 5.85
C LYS A 20 -5.07 -4.63 6.45
N ARG A 21 -5.57 -5.64 5.74
CA ARG A 21 -5.48 -7.04 6.19
C ARG A 21 -4.04 -7.49 6.46
N ALA A 22 -3.11 -7.12 5.59
CA ALA A 22 -1.70 -7.38 5.82
C ALA A 22 -1.15 -6.59 7.02
N GLY A 23 -1.67 -5.39 7.28
CA GLY A 23 -1.38 -4.61 8.50
C GLY A 23 -1.89 -5.29 9.76
N ASP A 24 -3.09 -5.86 9.75
CA ASP A 24 -3.66 -6.61 10.88
C ASP A 24 -2.77 -7.80 11.27
N LEU A 25 -2.23 -8.53 10.28
CA LEU A 25 -1.31 -9.64 10.51
C LEU A 25 0.06 -9.15 11.04
N LYS A 26 0.56 -8.04 10.51
CA LYS A 26 1.86 -7.48 10.87
C LYS A 26 1.84 -6.81 12.25
N SER A 27 0.74 -6.21 12.67
CA SER A 27 0.61 -5.60 14.00
C SER A 27 0.76 -6.62 15.14
N GLN A 28 0.42 -7.88 14.87
CA GLN A 28 0.58 -9.00 15.80
C GLN A 28 2.01 -9.59 15.79
N THR A 29 2.82 -9.27 14.79
CA THR A 29 4.13 -9.89 14.56
C THR A 29 5.25 -8.85 14.44
N THR A 30 5.64 -8.49 13.22
CA THR A 30 6.83 -7.66 12.94
C THR A 30 6.63 -6.19 13.24
N LYS A 31 5.38 -5.71 13.22
CA LYS A 31 5.00 -4.30 13.33
C LYS A 31 5.63 -3.38 12.28
N ILE A 32 6.14 -3.95 11.19
CA ILE A 32 6.84 -3.23 10.12
C ILE A 32 6.18 -3.54 8.76
N ALA A 33 5.76 -2.50 8.07
CA ALA A 33 5.11 -2.57 6.76
C ALA A 33 6.08 -2.84 5.60
N ASP A 34 7.31 -2.31 5.67
CA ASP A 34 8.30 -2.41 4.59
C ASP A 34 8.67 -3.89 4.31
N ASP A 35 8.71 -4.23 3.03
CA ASP A 35 9.08 -5.54 2.50
C ASP A 35 9.70 -5.33 1.11
N ARG A 36 10.99 -5.01 1.11
CA ARG A 36 11.74 -4.63 -0.10
C ARG A 36 11.81 -5.73 -1.13
N ALA A 37 11.91 -6.99 -0.69
CA ALA A 37 11.96 -8.13 -1.60
C ALA A 37 10.64 -8.26 -2.38
N ARG A 38 9.50 -8.11 -1.69
CA ARG A 38 8.18 -8.12 -2.33
C ARG A 38 7.96 -6.93 -3.25
N VAL A 39 8.47 -5.74 -2.92
CA VAL A 39 8.36 -4.56 -3.79
C VAL A 39 9.11 -4.78 -5.11
N ALA A 40 10.34 -5.30 -5.05
CA ALA A 40 11.11 -5.60 -6.25
C ALA A 40 10.43 -6.66 -7.14
N ASP A 41 9.89 -7.73 -6.53
CA ASP A 41 9.11 -8.74 -7.25
C ASP A 41 7.84 -8.18 -7.91
N GLN A 42 7.11 -7.28 -7.23
CA GLN A 42 5.95 -6.61 -7.82
C GLN A 42 6.33 -5.73 -9.00
N GLU A 43 7.43 -4.98 -8.88
CA GLU A 43 7.91 -4.14 -9.97
C GLU A 43 8.26 -4.95 -11.22
N ASN A 44 8.97 -6.07 -11.07
CA ASN A 44 9.27 -6.97 -12.19
C ASN A 44 8.00 -7.48 -12.87
N LYS A 45 7.00 -7.91 -12.09
CA LYS A 45 5.70 -8.37 -12.62
C LYS A 45 4.96 -7.27 -13.37
N ILE A 46 5.05 -6.02 -12.90
CA ILE A 46 4.46 -4.86 -13.59
C ILE A 46 5.19 -4.60 -14.91
N ILE A 47 6.52 -4.68 -14.94
CA ILE A 47 7.32 -4.52 -16.15
C ILE A 47 6.93 -5.58 -17.17
N ASP A 48 6.97 -6.86 -16.79
CA ASP A 48 6.64 -7.98 -17.67
C ASP A 48 5.24 -7.84 -18.25
N ARG A 49 4.25 -7.54 -17.39
CA ARG A 49 2.86 -7.37 -17.83
C ARG A 49 2.67 -6.14 -18.71
N SER A 50 3.39 -5.05 -18.45
CA SER A 50 3.31 -3.83 -19.25
C SER A 50 3.84 -4.06 -20.67
N ILE A 51 4.94 -4.81 -20.80
CA ILE A 51 5.49 -5.23 -22.10
C ILE A 51 4.45 -6.08 -22.85
N GLU A 52 3.84 -7.06 -22.18
CA GLU A 52 2.84 -7.95 -22.80
C GLU A 52 1.62 -7.21 -23.36
N ILE A 53 1.20 -6.13 -22.71
CA ILE A 53 0.00 -5.34 -23.10
C ILE A 53 0.35 -4.04 -23.85
N GLU A 54 1.61 -3.87 -24.23
CA GLU A 54 2.11 -2.69 -24.96
C GLU A 54 1.86 -1.35 -24.22
N LEU A 55 1.89 -1.36 -22.88
CA LEU A 55 1.80 -0.15 -22.05
C LEU A 55 3.21 0.43 -21.84
N PRO A 56 3.47 1.71 -22.18
CA PRO A 56 4.78 2.33 -21.98
C PRO A 56 5.24 2.25 -20.52
N LEU A 57 6.50 1.81 -20.33
CA LEU A 57 7.06 1.55 -19.00
C LEU A 57 7.18 2.83 -18.17
N GLU A 58 7.40 3.99 -18.81
CA GLU A 58 7.43 5.28 -18.12
C GLU A 58 6.08 5.64 -17.46
N ILE A 59 4.98 5.11 -18.00
CA ILE A 59 3.65 5.28 -17.42
C ILE A 59 3.43 4.27 -16.30
N SER A 60 3.61 2.98 -16.59
CA SER A 60 3.26 1.91 -15.65
C SER A 60 4.17 1.88 -14.42
N VAL A 61 5.49 1.87 -14.62
CA VAL A 61 6.46 1.75 -13.52
C VAL A 61 6.34 2.94 -12.57
N SER A 62 6.23 4.15 -13.12
CA SER A 62 6.07 5.38 -12.31
C SER A 62 4.78 5.34 -11.47
N ALA A 63 3.64 5.04 -12.11
CA ALA A 63 2.35 4.99 -11.42
C ALA A 63 2.33 3.92 -10.32
N PHE A 64 2.82 2.71 -10.61
CA PHE A 64 2.78 1.63 -9.64
C PHE A 64 3.81 1.80 -8.50
N ARG A 65 4.98 2.38 -8.74
CA ARG A 65 5.91 2.75 -7.66
C ARG A 65 5.25 3.71 -6.66
N ALA A 66 4.61 4.77 -7.16
CA ALA A 66 3.89 5.71 -6.30
C ALA A 66 2.75 5.05 -5.49
N ILE A 67 2.02 4.12 -6.11
CA ILE A 67 0.98 3.33 -5.42
C ILE A 67 1.60 2.44 -4.33
N MET A 68 2.68 1.73 -4.64
CA MET A 68 3.37 0.83 -3.69
C MET A 68 3.91 1.61 -2.49
N GLU A 69 4.66 2.69 -2.73
CA GLU A 69 5.25 3.52 -1.68
C GLU A 69 4.19 4.13 -0.76
N THR A 70 3.13 4.72 -1.34
CA THR A 70 2.03 5.28 -0.57
C THR A 70 1.30 4.23 0.25
N SER A 71 1.18 3.01 -0.27
CA SER A 71 0.53 1.91 0.44
C SER A 71 1.36 1.38 1.61
N ILE A 72 2.69 1.35 1.49
CA ILE A 72 3.58 0.98 2.60
C ILE A 72 3.46 2.01 3.72
N LYS A 73 3.49 3.31 3.38
CA LYS A 73 3.30 4.40 4.35
C LYS A 73 1.94 4.30 5.04
N PHE A 74 0.87 4.09 4.28
CA PHE A 74 -0.48 3.89 4.81
C PHE A 74 -0.55 2.67 5.73
N GLN A 75 0.05 1.55 5.33
CA GLN A 75 0.09 0.33 6.14
C GLN A 75 0.82 0.55 7.46
N GLN A 76 1.96 1.23 7.43
CA GLN A 76 2.73 1.50 8.66
C GLN A 76 1.91 2.35 9.62
N ALA A 77 1.32 3.45 9.15
CA ALA A 77 0.46 4.29 9.98
C ALA A 77 -0.72 3.50 10.58
N TYR A 78 -1.31 2.59 9.82
CA TYR A 78 -2.37 1.71 10.31
C TYR A 78 -1.87 0.72 11.39
N ILE A 79 -0.70 0.09 11.19
CA ILE A 79 -0.06 -0.76 12.20
C ILE A 79 0.22 0.03 13.48
N ASP A 80 0.76 1.24 13.35
CA ASP A 80 1.07 2.10 14.49
C ASP A 80 -0.20 2.41 15.29
N GLN A 81 -1.30 2.75 14.61
CA GLN A 81 -2.61 2.96 15.26
C GLN A 81 -3.11 1.73 16.04
N LEU A 82 -2.92 0.53 15.50
CA LEU A 82 -3.33 -0.72 16.16
C LEU A 82 -2.44 -1.09 17.35
N THR A 83 -1.21 -0.59 17.39
CA THR A 83 -0.19 -0.98 18.37
C THR A 83 0.13 0.10 19.40
N GLN A 84 -0.42 1.31 19.25
CA GLN A 84 -0.27 2.36 20.24
C GLN A 84 -0.87 1.94 21.59
N PRO A 85 -0.09 2.02 22.69
CA PRO A 85 -0.61 1.70 24.02
C PRO A 85 -1.63 2.77 24.46
N TYR A 86 -2.72 2.30 25.08
CA TYR A 86 -3.84 3.10 25.59
C TYR A 86 -3.43 4.24 26.56
N SER A 87 -2.20 4.23 27.09
CA SER A 87 -1.69 5.15 28.10
C SER A 87 -1.45 6.59 27.62
N LEU A 88 -1.31 6.84 26.31
CA LEU A 88 -1.07 8.19 25.78
C LEU A 88 -2.35 9.00 25.50
N LEU A 89 -3.54 8.40 25.69
CA LEU A 89 -4.82 9.07 25.46
C LEU A 89 -5.34 9.85 26.69
N GLN A 90 -4.74 9.67 27.88
CA GLN A 90 -5.18 10.34 29.11
C GLN A 90 -4.33 11.54 29.54
N GLU A 91 -3.17 11.78 28.92
CA GLU A 91 -2.30 12.91 29.29
C GLU A 91 -2.73 14.25 28.65
N ASN A 92 -3.64 14.23 27.67
CA ASN A 92 -4.19 15.44 27.03
C ASN A 92 -5.52 15.93 27.63
N VAL A 93 -5.91 15.41 28.81
CA VAL A 93 -7.04 15.91 29.58
C VAL A 93 -6.58 16.24 31.00
N ARG A 94 -5.66 17.21 31.11
CA ARG A 94 -5.40 17.94 32.37
C ARG A 94 -5.09 19.40 32.07
#